data_AF-A0A1V5VHR2-F1
#
_entry.id   AF-A0A1V5VHR2-F1
#
_cell.length_a   1.000
_cell.length_b   1.000
_cell.length_c   1.000
_cell.angle_alpha   90.00
_cell.angle_beta   90.00
_cell.angle_gamma   90.00
#
_symmetry.space_group_name_H-M   'P 1'
#
loop_
_entity.id
_entity.type
_entity.pdbx_description
1 polymer ?
#
loop_
_entity_poly.entity_id
_entity_poly.type
_entity_poly.pdbx_seq_one_letter_code
_entity_poly.pdbx_strand_id
1 'polypeptide(L)'
;MSALLQATKVEAWPTTAQWIPVFKNGDLLQDSLTDANGSRNIVSSPAHDAAFIYNDGNYMYFRLRLDSNPAGSGGQGLLASFGWGVLIDSNNNAGDYEWSIMVDGIGNPETIVLWQNSTQGTMGSPNDGPETSVSTITVSGNIVITAADTTINGNQDYFVDWRFPYSTFKTATGINDNSPIRLWFGSSSNGVVLSADLVAGSDLYTAVSDPVKLVGTTPTTGAVMFVADAAGNGDVTMADSGASLYVRVNDSDINVDTATTQTVTVTLTTQTGDTLAITLTETGANTGIFTGSATTSSSIPILGNNILEVMPSETVTVTYHDQISAGGLMNQTRTDTLQIYGPTITIAKVVDVGSAVSGATATYTITVTNSGPGDGWISNITDTLPNGFTYITGNTSGLTTSNPTINGQNQTWSGSWTVPKKVGIVNGTVTLIFKAKVGGPNTTAYNTATVSGANFTTATTGHTAPVVVTAPQITLTKTTSTATVLPGATITYTVRYQNIGGAAASVVQITDSIPTGAIYSVNSLKIGGAAATCATATAKTDAVDGDEAELSGSNIIFKIGNVSANDSVPNSGTDEGIVCFTVSVN
;
A
#
# COMPACT_ATOMS: atom_id res chain seq x y z
N MET A 1 7.39 67.60 -32.58
CA MET A 1 7.29 66.50 -33.56
C MET A 1 8.69 66.16 -34.03
N SER A 2 9.26 65.06 -33.56
CA SER A 2 10.34 64.37 -34.24
C SER A 2 10.20 62.90 -33.89
N ALA A 3 9.65 62.14 -34.84
CA ALA A 3 9.53 60.71 -34.74
C ALA A 3 10.90 60.12 -35.08
N LEU A 4 11.58 59.53 -34.07
CA LEU A 4 12.68 58.63 -34.35
C LEU A 4 12.08 57.37 -34.99
N LEU A 5 12.48 57.12 -36.24
CA LEU A 5 12.33 55.84 -36.90
C LEU A 5 12.89 54.74 -35.99
N GLN A 6 12.05 53.80 -35.58
CA GLN A 6 12.51 52.48 -35.16
C GLN A 6 13.11 51.81 -36.39
N ALA A 7 14.42 51.54 -36.34
CA ALA A 7 15.03 50.59 -37.25
C ALA A 7 14.37 49.23 -37.02
N THR A 8 13.72 48.69 -38.05
CA THR A 8 13.19 47.33 -38.06
C THR A 8 14.34 46.36 -37.78
N LYS A 9 14.25 45.64 -36.66
CA LYS A 9 15.13 44.54 -36.30
C LYS A 9 15.05 43.50 -37.41
N VAL A 10 16.16 43.27 -38.12
CA VAL A 10 16.31 42.07 -38.96
C VAL A 10 16.36 40.91 -37.97
N GLU A 11 15.29 40.12 -37.88
CA GLU A 11 15.26 38.95 -36.99
C GLU A 11 16.40 38.00 -37.36
N ALA A 12 17.23 37.64 -36.37
CA ALA A 12 18.45 36.87 -36.57
C ALA A 12 18.13 35.41 -36.92
N TRP A 13 18.93 34.81 -37.79
CA TRP A 13 18.85 33.38 -38.11
C TRP A 13 19.46 32.52 -36.99
N PRO A 14 19.09 31.23 -36.89
CA PRO A 14 19.60 30.35 -35.84
C PRO A 14 21.11 30.15 -35.96
N THR A 15 21.81 30.20 -34.83
CA THR A 15 23.24 29.87 -34.74
C THR A 15 23.47 28.38 -34.95
N THR A 16 24.70 27.97 -35.31
CA THR A 16 25.05 26.56 -35.52
C THR A 16 24.66 25.65 -34.36
N ALA A 17 24.75 26.13 -33.11
CA ALA A 17 24.42 25.35 -31.92
C ALA A 17 22.91 25.23 -31.62
N GLN A 18 22.07 26.03 -32.27
CA GLN A 18 20.61 26.02 -32.07
C GLN A 18 19.89 25.05 -33.01
N TRP A 19 20.53 24.64 -34.10
CA TRP A 19 19.96 23.66 -35.00
C TRP A 19 19.87 22.30 -34.33
N ILE A 20 18.68 21.71 -34.36
CA ILE A 20 18.43 20.39 -33.80
C ILE A 20 18.35 19.41 -34.97
N PRO A 21 19.19 18.36 -34.98
CA PRO A 21 19.12 17.37 -36.04
C PRO A 21 17.83 16.56 -35.95
N VAL A 22 17.32 16.16 -37.11
CA VAL A 22 16.19 15.24 -37.19
C VAL A 22 16.70 13.81 -37.08
N PHE A 23 15.99 12.96 -36.35
CA PHE A 23 16.37 11.58 -36.10
C PHE A 23 15.43 10.59 -36.78
N LYS A 24 15.92 9.38 -36.98
CA LYS A 24 15.17 8.22 -37.44
C LYS A 24 15.70 6.98 -36.72
N ASN A 25 14.82 6.30 -35.99
CA ASN A 25 15.15 5.19 -35.12
C ASN A 25 16.24 5.52 -34.08
N GLY A 26 16.29 6.76 -33.59
CA GLY A 26 17.28 7.25 -32.63
C GLY A 26 18.64 7.61 -33.23
N ASP A 27 18.85 7.37 -34.53
CA ASP A 27 20.05 7.76 -35.27
C ASP A 27 19.82 9.03 -36.08
N LEU A 28 20.90 9.73 -36.43
CA LEU A 28 20.85 10.94 -37.26
C LEU A 28 20.16 10.64 -38.60
N LEU A 29 19.31 11.55 -39.08
CA LEU A 29 18.66 11.36 -40.38
C LEU A 29 19.69 11.44 -41.50
N GLN A 30 20.00 10.28 -42.07
CA GLN A 30 20.96 10.10 -43.14
C GLN A 30 20.23 9.96 -44.48
N ASP A 31 20.73 10.67 -45.48
CA ASP A 31 20.53 10.29 -46.86
C ASP A 31 21.62 9.31 -47.32
N SER A 32 21.18 8.09 -47.65
CA SER A 32 22.03 7.00 -48.14
C SER A 32 21.87 6.76 -49.65
N LEU A 33 20.93 7.44 -50.30
CA LEU A 33 20.58 7.25 -51.69
C LEU A 33 21.06 8.46 -52.47
N THR A 34 22.12 8.31 -53.27
CA THR A 34 22.50 9.36 -54.24
C THR A 34 21.54 9.35 -55.43
N ASP A 35 20.28 9.71 -55.21
CA ASP A 35 19.19 9.58 -56.18
C ASP A 35 18.91 10.89 -56.95
N ALA A 36 19.59 11.99 -56.58
CA ALA A 36 19.64 13.22 -57.35
C ALA A 36 21.06 13.69 -57.68
N ASN A 37 21.19 14.90 -58.27
CA ASN A 37 22.46 15.48 -58.69
C ASN A 37 22.47 17.00 -58.47
N GLY A 38 23.64 17.57 -58.20
CA GLY A 38 23.81 19.03 -58.08
C GLY A 38 23.07 19.61 -56.88
N SER A 39 22.47 20.79 -57.03
CA SER A 39 21.87 21.52 -55.90
C SER A 39 20.57 20.92 -55.33
N ARG A 40 20.07 19.84 -55.94
CA ARG A 40 18.94 19.06 -55.44
C ARG A 40 19.37 17.73 -54.81
N ASN A 41 20.66 17.39 -54.89
CA ASN A 41 21.24 16.24 -54.23
C ASN A 41 21.46 16.59 -52.75
N ILE A 42 20.70 15.95 -51.88
CA ILE A 42 20.86 16.02 -50.44
C ILE A 42 22.01 15.10 -50.07
N VAL A 43 22.80 15.48 -49.06
CA VAL A 43 23.96 14.70 -48.66
C VAL A 43 24.06 14.62 -47.15
N SER A 44 24.60 13.50 -46.69
CA SER A 44 24.88 13.27 -45.28
C SER A 44 26.06 12.32 -45.11
N SER A 45 26.54 12.21 -43.88
CA SER A 45 27.50 11.20 -43.46
C SER A 45 27.22 10.82 -42.01
N PRO A 46 27.75 9.70 -41.50
CA PRO A 46 27.54 9.31 -40.11
C PRO A 46 27.93 10.37 -39.05
N ALA A 47 28.71 11.40 -39.43
CA ALA A 47 29.08 12.52 -38.57
C ALA A 47 28.37 13.84 -38.92
N HIS A 48 27.57 13.90 -39.99
CA HIS A 48 26.94 15.12 -40.50
C HIS A 48 25.56 14.84 -41.07
N ASP A 49 24.55 15.48 -40.50
CA ASP A 49 23.15 15.14 -40.80
C ASP A 49 22.65 15.79 -42.07
N ALA A 50 21.61 15.19 -42.65
CA ALA A 50 20.94 15.72 -43.83
C ALA A 50 20.02 16.90 -43.51
N ALA A 51 19.28 16.81 -42.39
CA ALA A 51 18.18 17.72 -42.08
C ALA A 51 18.15 18.17 -40.62
N PHE A 52 17.73 19.42 -40.40
CA PHE A 52 17.63 20.04 -39.09
C PHE A 52 16.36 20.89 -38.97
N ILE A 53 15.91 21.06 -37.74
CA ILE A 53 14.80 21.95 -37.38
C ILE A 53 15.22 22.92 -36.27
N TYR A 54 14.51 24.04 -36.18
CA TYR A 54 14.56 24.94 -35.05
C TYR A 54 13.25 25.75 -34.99
N ASN A 55 12.86 26.23 -33.81
CA ASN A 55 11.69 27.08 -33.63
C ASN A 55 12.00 28.13 -32.55
N ASP A 56 11.82 29.41 -32.88
CA ASP A 56 12.04 30.53 -31.96
C ASP A 56 10.73 31.11 -31.38
N GLY A 57 9.60 30.48 -31.67
CA GLY A 57 8.25 30.93 -31.29
C GLY A 57 7.61 31.91 -32.27
N ASN A 58 8.40 32.58 -33.12
CA ASN A 58 7.89 33.44 -34.20
C ASN A 58 7.89 32.70 -35.54
N TYR A 59 8.93 31.92 -35.80
CA TYR A 59 9.13 31.15 -37.02
C TYR A 59 9.57 29.72 -36.71
N MET A 60 9.10 28.80 -37.55
CA MET A 60 9.73 27.49 -37.70
C MET A 60 10.81 27.59 -38.75
N TYR A 61 11.95 26.96 -38.50
CA TYR A 61 13.12 26.93 -39.35
C TYR A 61 13.45 25.50 -39.73
N PHE A 62 13.83 25.33 -40.98
CA PHE A 62 14.21 24.06 -41.57
C PHE A 62 15.52 24.25 -42.31
N ARG A 63 16.37 23.23 -42.27
CA ARG A 63 17.67 23.22 -42.94
C ARG A 63 17.89 21.89 -43.63
N LEU A 64 18.40 21.95 -44.86
CA LEU A 64 18.85 20.81 -45.64
C LEU A 64 20.31 20.98 -46.07
N ARG A 65 21.10 19.91 -46.01
CA ARG A 65 22.47 19.86 -46.53
C ARG A 65 22.48 19.34 -47.97
N LEU A 66 23.12 20.07 -48.87
CA LEU A 66 23.12 19.84 -50.32
C LEU A 66 24.55 19.70 -50.85
N ASP A 67 24.74 18.85 -51.85
CA ASP A 67 26.02 18.59 -52.55
C ASP A 67 26.48 19.75 -53.44
N SER A 68 25.65 20.79 -53.60
CA SER A 68 25.98 21.94 -54.42
C SER A 68 25.18 23.18 -54.05
N ASN A 69 25.63 24.33 -54.52
CA ASN A 69 25.03 25.62 -54.21
C ASN A 69 23.61 25.73 -54.79
N PRO A 70 22.56 25.90 -53.96
CA PRO A 70 21.18 26.06 -54.40
C PRO A 70 20.86 27.44 -54.96
N ALA A 71 21.77 28.42 -54.87
CA ALA A 71 21.58 29.72 -55.51
C ALA A 71 21.68 29.59 -57.04
N GLY A 72 20.82 30.28 -57.78
CA GLY A 72 20.77 30.13 -59.22
C GLY A 72 19.83 31.09 -59.93
N SER A 73 19.54 30.82 -61.20
CA SER A 73 18.76 31.68 -62.09
C SER A 73 17.32 31.22 -62.30
N GLY A 74 16.75 30.46 -61.36
CA GLY A 74 15.33 30.13 -61.37
C GLY A 74 14.46 31.36 -61.10
N GLY A 75 13.15 31.27 -61.32
CA GLY A 75 12.18 32.31 -60.94
C GLY A 75 12.63 33.77 -61.06
N GLN A 76 13.13 34.31 -59.94
CA GLN A 76 13.61 35.68 -59.74
C GLN A 76 15.14 35.80 -59.66
N GLY A 77 15.86 34.69 -59.69
CA GLY A 77 17.31 34.59 -59.66
C GLY A 77 17.90 34.50 -58.26
N LEU A 78 17.13 34.04 -57.27
CA LEU A 78 17.66 33.76 -55.93
C LEU A 78 18.03 32.29 -55.78
N LEU A 79 17.21 31.39 -56.32
CA LEU A 79 17.42 29.94 -56.28
C LEU A 79 17.61 29.34 -57.67
N ALA A 80 18.24 28.17 -57.74
CA ALA A 80 18.18 27.32 -58.92
C ALA A 80 16.73 26.90 -59.20
N SER A 81 16.41 26.55 -60.45
CA SER A 81 15.07 26.13 -60.88
C SER A 81 14.66 24.75 -60.36
N PHE A 82 14.64 24.60 -59.04
CA PHE A 82 14.27 23.42 -58.27
C PHE A 82 13.50 23.86 -57.01
N GLY A 83 13.06 22.90 -56.21
CA GLY A 83 12.49 23.17 -54.90
C GLY A 83 13.06 22.28 -53.80
N TRP A 84 12.76 22.63 -52.57
CA TRP A 84 13.13 21.90 -51.35
C TRP A 84 12.01 22.04 -50.34
N GLY A 85 11.82 21.07 -49.47
CA GLY A 85 10.75 21.21 -48.49
C GLY A 85 10.66 20.08 -47.50
N VAL A 86 9.57 20.16 -46.75
CA VAL A 86 9.22 19.22 -45.70
C VAL A 86 7.76 18.82 -45.83
N LEU A 87 7.50 17.52 -45.75
CA LEU A 87 6.16 16.95 -45.58
C LEU A 87 5.95 16.66 -44.08
N ILE A 88 4.73 16.81 -43.60
CA ILE A 88 4.38 16.74 -42.18
C ILE A 88 3.21 15.77 -42.02
N ASP A 89 3.44 14.73 -41.24
CA ASP A 89 2.41 13.83 -40.72
C ASP A 89 1.97 14.29 -39.33
N SER A 90 0.67 14.51 -39.22
CA SER A 90 -0.02 15.06 -38.06
C SER A 90 -0.98 14.08 -37.39
N ASN A 91 -1.19 12.90 -37.99
CA ASN A 91 -2.15 11.90 -37.51
C ASN A 91 -1.51 10.54 -37.18
N ASN A 92 -0.18 10.45 -37.29
CA ASN A 92 0.62 9.26 -37.06
C ASN A 92 0.38 8.13 -38.09
N ASN A 93 -0.03 8.46 -39.32
CA ASN A 93 -0.07 7.53 -40.44
C ASN A 93 1.14 7.73 -41.36
N ALA A 94 2.09 6.79 -41.35
CA ALA A 94 3.35 6.93 -42.12
C ALA A 94 3.16 6.71 -43.63
N GLY A 95 1.93 6.49 -44.09
CA GLY A 95 1.60 6.25 -45.49
C GLY A 95 1.16 7.50 -46.25
N ASP A 96 0.94 8.61 -45.57
CA ASP A 96 0.49 9.88 -46.12
C ASP A 96 1.06 11.06 -45.32
N TYR A 97 0.87 12.27 -45.85
CA TYR A 97 1.19 13.52 -45.17
C TYR A 97 -0.02 14.45 -45.31
N GLU A 98 -0.32 15.23 -44.28
CA GLU A 98 -1.46 16.18 -44.32
C GLU A 98 -1.03 17.59 -44.73
N TRP A 99 0.23 17.94 -44.47
CA TRP A 99 0.75 19.29 -44.68
C TRP A 99 2.13 19.25 -45.30
N SER A 100 2.44 20.22 -46.16
CA SER A 100 3.80 20.43 -46.64
C SER A 100 4.18 21.89 -46.65
N ILE A 101 5.47 22.16 -46.42
CA ILE A 101 6.06 23.48 -46.58
C ILE A 101 7.12 23.35 -47.67
N MET A 102 6.83 23.94 -48.83
CA MET A 102 7.66 23.82 -50.03
C MET A 102 8.26 25.16 -50.42
N VAL A 103 9.57 25.18 -50.62
CA VAL A 103 10.35 26.26 -51.22
C VAL A 103 10.36 26.04 -52.73
N ASP A 104 9.76 26.97 -53.48
CA ASP A 104 9.70 26.98 -54.94
C ASP A 104 10.69 28.00 -55.52
N GLY A 105 11.80 27.50 -56.06
CA GLY A 105 12.79 28.27 -56.81
C GLY A 105 12.50 28.38 -58.32
N ILE A 106 11.38 27.83 -58.81
CA ILE A 106 11.00 27.84 -60.23
C ILE A 106 10.06 29.00 -60.53
N GLY A 107 9.06 29.22 -59.67
CA GLY A 107 8.05 30.27 -59.83
C GLY A 107 8.62 31.69 -59.90
N ASN A 108 7.90 32.61 -60.56
CA ASN A 108 8.22 34.03 -60.56
C ASN A 108 6.99 34.83 -60.06
N PRO A 109 6.94 35.25 -58.79
CA PRO A 109 8.03 35.23 -57.79
C PRO A 109 8.37 33.84 -57.23
N GLU A 110 9.59 33.69 -56.70
CA GLU A 110 9.98 32.50 -55.92
C GLU A 110 9.31 32.55 -54.54
N THR A 111 8.72 31.44 -54.09
CA THR A 111 7.84 31.42 -52.92
C THR A 111 8.11 30.27 -51.95
N ILE A 112 7.67 30.42 -50.70
CA ILE A 112 7.56 29.33 -49.73
C ILE A 112 6.08 29.16 -49.43
N VAL A 113 5.54 27.97 -49.64
CA VAL A 113 4.10 27.71 -49.59
C VAL A 113 3.80 26.62 -48.57
N LEU A 114 2.87 26.91 -47.65
CA LEU A 114 2.19 25.92 -46.83
C LEU A 114 1.01 25.36 -47.63
N TRP A 115 1.10 24.08 -47.93
CA TRP A 115 0.06 23.33 -48.62
C TRP A 115 -0.65 22.37 -47.67
N GLN A 116 -1.93 22.14 -47.93
CA GLN A 116 -2.71 21.07 -47.34
C GLN A 116 -2.90 19.96 -48.38
N ASN A 117 -2.53 18.75 -47.99
CA ASN A 117 -2.90 17.52 -48.68
C ASN A 117 -4.14 16.94 -48.00
N SER A 118 -5.27 17.10 -48.67
CA SER A 118 -6.61 16.75 -48.21
C SER A 118 -7.13 15.46 -48.84
N THR A 119 -6.56 15.04 -49.98
CA THR A 119 -6.95 13.83 -50.69
C THR A 119 -5.74 12.98 -50.98
N GLN A 120 -5.58 11.89 -50.23
CA GLN A 120 -4.46 10.99 -50.44
C GLN A 120 -4.51 10.31 -51.80
N GLY A 121 -3.45 10.48 -52.59
CA GLY A 121 -3.22 9.79 -53.86
C GLY A 121 -2.63 8.40 -53.67
N THR A 122 -1.39 8.19 -54.10
CA THR A 122 -0.70 6.89 -53.93
C THR A 122 -0.10 6.79 -52.53
N MET A 123 -0.51 5.79 -51.76
CA MET A 123 0.04 5.53 -50.42
C MET A 123 1.57 5.36 -50.45
N GLY A 124 2.26 6.03 -49.52
CA GLY A 124 3.72 6.02 -49.39
C GLY A 124 4.43 6.93 -50.40
N SER A 125 3.72 7.65 -51.26
CA SER A 125 4.35 8.45 -52.31
C SER A 125 4.71 9.86 -51.82
N PRO A 126 6.00 10.25 -51.83
CA PRO A 126 6.42 11.64 -51.58
C PRO A 126 6.01 12.60 -52.70
N ASN A 127 5.61 12.04 -53.85
CA ASN A 127 5.13 12.74 -55.04
C ASN A 127 3.62 13.00 -55.02
N ASP A 128 2.92 12.60 -53.96
CA ASP A 128 1.51 12.92 -53.85
C ASP A 128 1.32 14.44 -53.79
N GLY A 129 0.47 14.98 -54.65
CA GLY A 129 0.35 16.42 -54.87
C GLY A 129 -0.69 17.04 -53.94
N PRO A 130 -0.36 18.10 -53.18
CA PRO A 130 -1.33 18.70 -52.28
C PRO A 130 -2.39 19.50 -53.06
N GLU A 131 -3.64 19.52 -52.60
CA GLU A 131 -4.73 20.19 -53.32
C GLU A 131 -4.83 21.69 -53.04
N THR A 132 -4.53 22.11 -51.82
CA THR A 132 -4.86 23.47 -51.37
C THR A 132 -3.63 24.22 -50.89
N SER A 133 -3.32 25.33 -51.56
CA SER A 133 -2.35 26.31 -51.06
C SER A 133 -3.00 27.14 -49.97
N VAL A 134 -2.54 26.98 -48.73
CA VAL A 134 -3.15 27.63 -47.56
C VAL A 134 -2.48 28.98 -47.26
N SER A 135 -1.17 29.08 -47.41
CA SER A 135 -0.45 30.33 -47.19
C SER A 135 0.84 30.37 -48.00
N THR A 136 1.17 31.56 -48.51
CA THR A 136 2.34 31.79 -49.37
C THR A 136 3.12 32.98 -48.85
N ILE A 137 4.44 32.83 -48.71
CA ILE A 137 5.38 33.91 -48.40
C ILE A 137 6.47 33.97 -49.47
N THR A 138 7.19 35.09 -49.55
CA THR A 138 8.29 35.25 -50.49
C THR A 138 9.56 34.57 -50.00
N VAL A 139 10.34 34.00 -50.92
CA VAL A 139 11.70 33.49 -50.61
C VAL A 139 12.62 34.62 -50.14
N SER A 140 12.51 35.81 -50.75
CA SER A 140 13.26 36.99 -50.34
C SER A 140 13.03 37.30 -48.85
N GLY A 141 14.10 37.28 -48.06
CA GLY A 141 14.09 37.51 -46.61
C GLY A 141 13.69 36.30 -45.75
N ASN A 142 13.35 35.15 -46.33
CA ASN A 142 12.98 33.92 -45.64
C ASN A 142 13.82 32.71 -46.04
N ILE A 143 14.95 32.94 -46.72
CA ILE A 143 15.95 31.93 -47.05
C ILE A 143 17.36 32.40 -46.72
N VAL A 144 18.23 31.48 -46.31
CA VAL A 144 19.67 31.66 -46.18
C VAL A 144 20.38 30.48 -46.82
N ILE A 145 21.42 30.79 -47.60
CA ILE A 145 22.31 29.80 -48.20
C ILE A 145 23.69 30.01 -47.62
N THR A 146 24.26 28.96 -47.03
CA THR A 146 25.61 29.00 -46.46
C THR A 146 26.44 27.83 -46.97
N ALA A 147 27.74 28.04 -47.19
CA ALA A 147 28.64 26.92 -47.41
C ALA A 147 28.73 26.11 -46.13
N ALA A 148 28.57 24.79 -46.24
CA ALA A 148 28.82 23.90 -45.12
C ALA A 148 30.33 23.68 -44.94
N ASP A 149 30.74 23.19 -43.78
CA ASP A 149 32.12 22.84 -43.46
C ASP A 149 32.54 21.45 -43.98
N THR A 150 31.79 20.92 -44.95
CA THR A 150 31.93 19.57 -45.47
C THR A 150 32.09 19.53 -47.00
N THR A 151 32.67 18.43 -47.48
CA THR A 151 32.73 18.09 -48.90
C THR A 151 32.32 16.65 -49.14
N ILE A 152 31.12 16.28 -48.71
CA ILE A 152 30.59 14.92 -48.83
C ILE A 152 30.53 14.59 -50.33
N ASN A 153 31.06 13.43 -50.72
CA ASN A 153 31.19 13.01 -52.12
C ASN A 153 32.08 13.91 -53.03
N GLY A 154 32.86 14.83 -52.45
CA GLY A 154 33.99 15.50 -53.09
C GLY A 154 33.73 16.92 -53.61
N ASN A 155 32.50 17.41 -53.57
CA ASN A 155 32.16 18.81 -53.89
C ASN A 155 31.95 19.63 -52.61
N GLN A 156 31.99 20.96 -52.69
CA GLN A 156 31.64 21.82 -51.55
C GLN A 156 30.14 21.69 -51.25
N ASP A 157 29.81 21.28 -50.02
CA ASP A 157 28.43 21.18 -49.57
C ASP A 157 27.88 22.55 -49.16
N TYR A 158 26.57 22.70 -49.19
CA TYR A 158 25.85 23.91 -48.80
C TYR A 158 24.66 23.57 -47.91
N PHE A 159 24.26 24.50 -47.04
CA PHE A 159 22.97 24.48 -46.38
C PHE A 159 21.99 25.40 -47.10
N VAL A 160 20.77 24.90 -47.32
CA VAL A 160 19.60 25.73 -47.60
C VAL A 160 18.73 25.80 -46.35
N ASP A 161 18.60 27.00 -45.79
CA ASP A 161 17.81 27.27 -44.60
C ASP A 161 16.59 28.07 -45.00
N TRP A 162 15.39 27.64 -44.63
CA TRP A 162 14.18 28.42 -44.83
C TRP A 162 13.37 28.52 -43.54
N ARG A 163 12.52 29.54 -43.47
CA ARG A 163 11.63 29.74 -42.33
C ARG A 163 10.19 29.99 -42.74
N PHE A 164 9.26 29.62 -41.87
CA PHE A 164 7.83 29.82 -42.08
C PHE A 164 7.15 30.40 -40.82
N PRO A 165 6.25 31.39 -40.92
CA PRO A 165 5.60 32.01 -39.77
C PRO A 165 4.86 31.00 -38.88
N TYR A 166 5.26 30.90 -37.62
CA TYR A 166 4.79 29.85 -36.73
C TYR A 166 3.32 30.01 -36.35
N SER A 167 2.88 31.24 -36.09
CA SER A 167 1.47 31.55 -35.79
C SER A 167 0.54 31.21 -36.95
N THR A 168 0.96 31.47 -38.19
CA THR A 168 0.24 31.09 -39.41
C THR A 168 0.12 29.58 -39.53
N PHE A 169 1.22 28.86 -39.32
CA PHE A 169 1.22 27.40 -39.32
C PHE A 169 0.23 26.82 -38.30
N LYS A 170 0.30 27.26 -37.03
CA LYS A 170 -0.60 26.75 -35.98
C LYS A 170 -2.07 27.02 -36.29
N THR A 171 -2.38 28.21 -36.79
CA THR A 171 -3.76 28.61 -37.11
C THR A 171 -4.31 27.84 -38.30
N ALA A 172 -3.47 27.58 -39.31
CA ALA A 172 -3.86 26.82 -40.50
C ALA A 172 -4.09 25.33 -40.20
N THR A 173 -3.20 24.74 -39.40
CA THR A 173 -3.13 23.28 -39.22
C THR A 173 -3.87 22.77 -37.98
N GLY A 174 -4.05 23.61 -36.96
CA GLY A 174 -4.51 23.19 -35.63
C GLY A 174 -3.46 22.46 -34.80
N ILE A 175 -2.26 22.23 -35.36
CA ILE A 175 -1.12 21.62 -34.68
C ILE A 175 -0.58 22.65 -33.67
N ASN A 176 -0.36 22.23 -32.43
CA ASN A 176 0.12 23.07 -31.34
C ASN A 176 1.44 22.56 -30.77
N ASP A 177 2.04 23.31 -29.84
CA ASP A 177 3.39 23.03 -29.32
C ASP A 177 3.55 21.62 -28.70
N ASN A 178 2.43 20.97 -28.32
CA ASN A 178 2.38 19.61 -27.78
C ASN A 178 2.02 18.53 -28.80
N SER A 179 1.63 18.90 -30.02
CA SER A 179 1.31 17.94 -31.06
C SER A 179 2.61 17.25 -31.52
N PRO A 180 2.75 15.93 -31.33
CA PRO A 180 3.82 15.21 -31.98
C PRO A 180 3.55 15.19 -33.48
N ILE A 181 4.59 15.45 -34.26
CA ILE A 181 4.56 15.36 -35.72
C ILE A 181 5.72 14.50 -36.20
N ARG A 182 5.58 13.92 -37.38
CA ARG A 182 6.69 13.28 -38.10
C ARG A 182 6.96 14.03 -39.39
N LEU A 183 8.21 14.02 -39.82
CA LEU A 183 8.69 14.84 -40.91
C LEU A 183 9.34 13.97 -41.98
N TRP A 184 9.19 14.42 -43.22
CA TRP A 184 10.00 13.96 -44.35
C TRP A 184 10.62 15.16 -45.03
N PHE A 185 11.91 15.08 -45.31
CA PHE A 185 12.63 16.14 -46.01
C PHE A 185 13.00 15.67 -47.41
N GLY A 186 13.07 16.62 -48.35
CA GLY A 186 13.52 16.29 -49.69
C GLY A 186 13.67 17.50 -50.60
N SER A 187 14.05 17.21 -51.83
CA SER A 187 14.13 18.15 -52.93
C SER A 187 13.10 17.85 -54.02
N SER A 188 12.88 18.85 -54.88
CA SER A 188 11.81 18.86 -55.86
C SER A 188 12.31 19.29 -57.23
N SER A 189 11.81 18.60 -58.26
CA SER A 189 12.00 19.00 -59.66
C SER A 189 10.95 20.01 -60.15
N ASN A 190 9.87 20.25 -59.38
CA ASN A 190 8.74 21.07 -59.81
C ASN A 190 8.28 22.13 -58.78
N GLY A 191 8.93 22.20 -57.62
CA GLY A 191 8.65 23.20 -56.58
C GLY A 191 7.44 22.87 -55.69
N VAL A 192 6.72 21.77 -55.93
CA VAL A 192 5.43 21.47 -55.28
C VAL A 192 5.44 20.17 -54.48
N VAL A 193 6.14 19.14 -54.96
CA VAL A 193 6.24 17.83 -54.29
C VAL A 193 7.68 17.35 -54.17
N LEU A 194 7.98 16.46 -53.23
CA LEU A 194 9.31 15.87 -53.05
C LEU A 194 9.59 14.82 -54.15
N SER A 195 10.11 15.29 -55.28
CA SER A 195 10.19 14.56 -56.57
C SER A 195 11.59 14.34 -57.12
N ALA A 196 12.61 14.81 -56.41
CA ALA A 196 13.99 14.66 -56.85
C ALA A 196 14.78 13.75 -55.91
N ASP A 197 14.90 14.15 -54.64
CA ASP A 197 15.71 13.47 -53.64
C ASP A 197 14.91 13.40 -52.33
N LEU A 198 14.64 12.20 -51.83
CA LEU A 198 13.96 12.01 -50.56
C LEU A 198 14.97 11.52 -49.52
N VAL A 199 15.09 12.26 -48.42
CA VAL A 199 16.04 11.89 -47.37
C VAL A 199 15.64 10.56 -46.73
N ALA A 200 16.63 9.69 -46.55
CA ALA A 200 16.52 8.45 -45.76
C ALA A 200 15.60 7.35 -46.35
N GLY A 201 15.22 7.42 -47.62
CA GLY A 201 14.43 6.37 -48.27
C GLY A 201 13.91 6.76 -49.65
N SER A 202 13.19 5.84 -50.31
CA SER A 202 12.56 6.09 -51.61
C SER A 202 11.05 6.33 -51.52
N ASP A 203 10.47 6.16 -50.33
CA ASP A 203 9.05 6.31 -50.05
C ASP A 203 8.83 6.82 -48.61
N LEU A 204 7.61 7.26 -48.29
CA LEU A 204 7.30 7.82 -46.98
C LEU A 204 7.43 6.79 -45.85
N TYR A 205 7.14 5.51 -46.10
CA TYR A 205 7.27 4.47 -45.07
C TYR A 205 8.70 4.29 -44.60
N THR A 206 9.63 4.35 -45.54
CA THR A 206 11.05 4.16 -45.26
C THR A 206 11.72 5.45 -44.85
N ALA A 207 11.26 6.61 -45.28
CA ALA A 207 11.89 7.91 -45.01
C ALA A 207 11.39 8.64 -43.75
N VAL A 208 10.37 8.12 -43.05
CA VAL A 208 9.73 8.82 -41.92
C VAL A 208 10.70 9.05 -40.75
N SER A 209 10.69 10.27 -40.20
CA SER A 209 11.44 10.62 -39.00
C SER A 209 10.85 10.00 -37.74
N ASP A 210 11.63 10.02 -36.65
CA ASP A 210 11.07 9.87 -35.32
C ASP A 210 10.07 11.01 -35.03
N PRO A 211 9.09 10.81 -34.13
CA PRO A 211 8.23 11.88 -33.68
C PRO A 211 9.04 13.02 -33.06
N VAL A 212 8.74 14.25 -33.48
CA VAL A 212 9.31 15.48 -32.92
C VAL A 212 8.18 16.37 -32.40
N LYS A 213 8.48 17.18 -31.38
CA LYS A 213 7.61 18.30 -31.02
C LYS A 213 7.92 19.50 -31.92
N LEU A 214 6.97 20.42 -32.07
CA LEU A 214 7.21 21.68 -32.79
C LEU A 214 8.30 22.56 -32.16
N VAL A 215 8.63 22.32 -30.88
CA VAL A 215 9.79 22.92 -30.19
C VAL A 215 11.12 22.19 -30.45
N GLY A 216 11.11 21.13 -31.25
CA GLY A 216 12.28 20.57 -31.91
C GLY A 216 13.04 19.46 -31.18
N THR A 217 12.61 18.98 -30.01
CA THR A 217 13.29 17.86 -29.31
C THR A 217 12.59 16.52 -29.51
N THR A 218 13.37 15.44 -29.45
CA THR A 218 12.85 14.07 -29.36
C THR A 218 12.13 13.87 -28.02
N PRO A 219 10.96 13.20 -28.02
CA PRO A 219 10.27 12.86 -26.79
C PRO A 219 11.11 12.04 -25.82
N THR A 220 10.86 12.20 -24.52
CA THR A 220 11.46 11.40 -23.45
C THR A 220 10.44 10.41 -22.87
N THR A 221 10.89 9.47 -22.05
CA THR A 221 9.96 8.60 -21.31
C THR A 221 9.79 9.17 -19.92
N GLY A 222 8.57 9.63 -19.61
CA GLY A 222 8.22 10.10 -18.29
C GLY A 222 8.28 9.00 -17.22
N ALA A 223 8.63 9.38 -16.00
CA ALA A 223 8.64 8.50 -14.83
C ALA A 223 7.92 9.15 -13.64
N VAL A 224 7.27 8.34 -12.81
CA VAL A 224 6.63 8.77 -11.55
C VAL A 224 7.19 7.96 -10.40
N MET A 225 7.36 8.59 -9.23
CA MET A 225 7.82 7.91 -8.02
C MET A 225 7.36 8.58 -6.73
N PHE A 226 7.28 7.81 -5.66
CA PHE A 226 7.18 8.32 -4.30
C PHE A 226 8.55 8.78 -3.78
N VAL A 227 8.59 9.93 -3.13
CA VAL A 227 9.83 10.57 -2.67
C VAL A 227 9.80 10.92 -1.18
N ALA A 228 10.97 11.19 -0.59
CA ALA A 228 11.09 11.40 0.84
C ALA A 228 10.64 12.79 1.31
N ASP A 229 10.69 13.79 0.44
CA ASP A 229 10.40 15.18 0.79
C ASP A 229 9.73 15.97 -0.35
N ALA A 230 9.25 17.17 -0.01
CA ALA A 230 8.62 18.09 -0.96
C ALA A 230 9.55 18.59 -2.08
N ALA A 231 10.86 18.49 -1.88
CA ALA A 231 11.85 18.88 -2.87
C ALA A 231 12.11 17.78 -3.92
N GLY A 232 11.50 16.60 -3.77
CA GLY A 232 11.66 15.52 -4.73
C GLY A 232 12.88 14.64 -4.48
N ASN A 233 13.48 14.67 -3.29
CA ASN A 233 14.70 13.92 -3.00
C ASN A 233 14.40 12.51 -2.48
N GLY A 234 15.21 11.56 -2.92
CA GLY A 234 15.22 10.17 -2.46
C GLY A 234 13.95 9.41 -2.85
N ASP A 235 14.10 8.12 -3.18
CA ASP A 235 12.94 7.28 -3.48
C ASP A 235 12.47 6.59 -2.20
N VAL A 236 11.15 6.49 -2.02
CA VAL A 236 10.53 5.93 -0.82
C VAL A 236 9.50 4.88 -1.20
N THR A 237 9.61 3.70 -0.62
CA THR A 237 8.66 2.60 -0.82
C THR A 237 7.71 2.41 0.36
N MET A 238 7.86 3.20 1.43
CA MET A 238 7.08 3.07 2.66
C MET A 238 6.77 4.42 3.33
N ALA A 239 5.57 4.60 3.87
CA ALA A 239 5.22 5.79 4.66
C ALA A 239 4.38 5.46 5.89
N ASP A 240 4.41 6.35 6.88
CA ASP A 240 3.55 6.27 8.06
C ASP A 240 2.07 6.53 7.68
N SER A 241 1.16 5.82 8.34
CA SER A 241 -0.26 6.14 8.23
C SER A 241 -0.56 7.55 8.77
N GLY A 242 -1.32 8.34 8.00
CA GLY A 242 -1.63 9.74 8.33
C GLY A 242 -0.52 10.74 7.97
N ALA A 243 0.58 10.30 7.34
CA ALA A 243 1.64 11.18 6.86
C ALA A 243 1.29 11.84 5.52
N SER A 244 2.08 12.85 5.15
CA SER A 244 2.08 13.37 3.79
C SER A 244 2.88 12.44 2.88
N LEU A 245 2.28 12.04 1.75
CA LEU A 245 2.98 11.36 0.66
C LEU A 245 3.48 12.42 -0.31
N TYR A 246 4.77 12.35 -0.63
CA TYR A 246 5.39 13.22 -1.64
C TYR A 246 5.58 12.42 -2.92
N VAL A 247 5.28 13.04 -4.06
CA VAL A 247 5.37 12.43 -5.38
C VAL A 247 6.24 13.30 -6.27
N ARG A 248 7.07 12.66 -7.08
CA ARG A 248 7.86 13.29 -8.15
C ARG A 248 7.50 12.67 -9.50
N VAL A 249 7.35 13.52 -10.51
CA VAL A 249 7.35 13.14 -11.93
C VAL A 249 8.58 13.76 -12.59
N ASN A 250 9.33 12.93 -13.33
CA ASN A 250 10.41 13.39 -14.19
C ASN A 250 9.93 13.22 -15.63
N ASP A 251 9.65 14.32 -16.31
CA ASP A 251 9.15 14.32 -17.68
C ASP A 251 9.54 15.64 -18.36
N SER A 252 10.52 15.58 -19.27
CA SER A 252 11.00 16.78 -19.97
C SER A 252 10.04 17.24 -21.06
N ASP A 253 9.11 16.38 -21.48
CA ASP A 253 8.16 16.67 -22.54
C ASP A 253 7.09 17.66 -22.07
N ILE A 254 6.73 17.63 -20.80
CA ILE A 254 5.77 18.57 -20.21
C ILE A 254 6.38 19.96 -19.99
N ASN A 255 7.72 20.06 -20.00
CA ASN A 255 8.43 21.32 -19.81
C ASN A 255 8.54 22.11 -21.13
N VAL A 256 7.44 22.74 -21.55
CA VAL A 256 7.31 23.51 -22.80
C VAL A 256 7.67 25.00 -22.68
N ASP A 257 7.53 25.60 -21.49
CA ASP A 257 7.91 26.99 -21.24
C ASP A 257 9.11 27.09 -20.30
N THR A 258 10.23 27.51 -20.85
CA THR A 258 11.48 27.67 -20.08
C THR A 258 11.47 28.82 -19.08
N ALA A 259 10.48 29.72 -19.16
CA ALA A 259 10.38 30.92 -18.31
C ALA A 259 9.42 30.76 -17.12
N THR A 260 8.50 29.79 -17.17
CA THR A 260 7.50 29.60 -16.12
C THR A 260 7.47 28.16 -15.63
N THR A 261 7.11 27.97 -14.35
CA THR A 261 6.89 26.63 -13.80
C THR A 261 5.59 26.07 -14.33
N GLN A 262 5.61 24.81 -14.72
CA GLN A 262 4.43 24.12 -15.26
C GLN A 262 3.86 23.12 -14.25
N THR A 263 2.70 22.55 -14.57
CA THR A 263 2.03 21.58 -13.70
C THR A 263 1.64 20.32 -14.44
N VAL A 264 1.58 19.22 -13.70
CA VAL A 264 1.09 17.92 -14.17
C VAL A 264 0.22 17.30 -13.10
N THR A 265 -0.81 16.55 -13.50
CA THR A 265 -1.69 15.86 -12.55
C THR A 265 -1.34 14.37 -12.50
N VAL A 266 -1.32 13.82 -11.30
CA VAL A 266 -1.23 12.37 -11.05
C VAL A 266 -2.40 11.92 -10.18
N THR A 267 -2.72 10.63 -10.23
CA THR A 267 -3.78 10.04 -9.42
C THR A 267 -3.18 9.05 -8.43
N LEU A 268 -3.43 9.27 -7.15
CA LEU A 268 -3.17 8.30 -6.09
C LEU A 268 -4.39 7.38 -5.96
N THR A 269 -4.15 6.09 -5.77
CA THR A 269 -5.19 5.08 -5.58
C THR A 269 -4.77 4.12 -4.48
N THR A 270 -5.61 3.94 -3.48
CA THR A 270 -5.38 2.96 -2.42
C THR A 270 -5.89 1.58 -2.85
N GLN A 271 -5.34 0.51 -2.30
CA GLN A 271 -5.77 -0.87 -2.57
C GLN A 271 -7.28 -1.10 -2.31
N THR A 272 -7.85 -0.31 -1.41
CA THR A 272 -9.25 -0.33 -0.98
C THR A 272 -10.16 0.55 -1.84
N GLY A 273 -9.58 1.24 -2.82
CA GLY A 273 -10.29 1.92 -3.90
C GLY A 273 -10.53 3.40 -3.69
N ASP A 274 -9.95 4.02 -2.65
CA ASP A 274 -9.97 5.48 -2.54
C ASP A 274 -9.04 6.10 -3.59
N THR A 275 -9.42 7.26 -4.13
CA THR A 275 -8.68 7.94 -5.19
C THR A 275 -8.55 9.43 -4.92
N LEU A 276 -7.34 9.96 -5.09
CA LEU A 276 -7.06 11.39 -4.98
C LEU A 276 -6.20 11.86 -6.15
N ALA A 277 -6.70 12.80 -6.94
CA ALA A 277 -5.90 13.50 -7.93
C ALA A 277 -5.12 14.64 -7.26
N ILE A 278 -3.81 14.70 -7.50
CA ILE A 278 -2.96 15.80 -7.02
C ILE A 278 -2.24 16.48 -8.18
N THR A 279 -2.10 17.79 -8.08
CA THR A 279 -1.32 18.61 -9.00
C THR A 279 0.10 18.70 -8.50
N LEU A 280 1.05 18.28 -9.33
CA LEU A 280 2.48 18.47 -9.13
C LEU A 280 2.91 19.74 -9.86
N THR A 281 3.83 20.49 -9.28
CA THR A 281 4.39 21.72 -9.85
C THR A 281 5.87 21.53 -10.10
N GLU A 282 6.35 22.10 -11.20
CA GLU A 282 7.75 22.08 -11.56
C GLU A 282 8.64 22.69 -10.45
N THR A 283 9.75 22.02 -10.11
CA THR A 283 10.66 22.43 -9.01
C THR A 283 11.38 23.75 -9.28
N GLY A 284 11.41 24.17 -10.54
CA GLY A 284 11.84 25.48 -11.04
C GLY A 284 11.46 25.58 -12.51
N ALA A 285 11.49 26.78 -13.08
CA ALA A 285 11.28 26.93 -14.52
C ALA A 285 12.36 26.13 -15.28
N ASN A 286 11.94 25.40 -16.31
CA ASN A 286 12.81 24.62 -17.17
C ASN A 286 13.57 23.45 -16.50
N THR A 287 13.00 22.82 -15.48
CA THR A 287 13.63 21.66 -14.82
C THR A 287 13.14 20.31 -15.33
N GLY A 288 11.91 20.21 -15.85
CA GLY A 288 11.30 18.92 -16.23
C GLY A 288 11.05 17.98 -15.05
N ILE A 289 11.16 18.48 -13.82
CA ILE A 289 10.94 17.74 -12.58
C ILE A 289 9.78 18.40 -11.83
N PHE A 290 8.72 17.63 -11.58
CA PHE A 290 7.50 18.09 -10.94
C PHE A 290 7.31 17.40 -9.60
N THR A 291 7.03 18.17 -8.54
CA THR A 291 6.76 17.62 -7.21
C THR A 291 5.43 18.12 -6.65
N GLY A 292 4.86 17.31 -5.77
CA GLY A 292 3.63 17.63 -5.08
C GLY A 292 3.38 16.64 -3.96
N SER A 293 2.32 16.87 -3.18
CA SER A 293 2.05 16.05 -2.01
C SER A 293 0.56 15.86 -1.77
N ALA A 294 0.23 14.73 -1.15
CA ALA A 294 -1.08 14.44 -0.59
C ALA A 294 -0.96 14.19 0.92
N THR A 295 -1.86 14.76 1.70
CA THR A 295 -2.00 14.36 3.11
C THR A 295 -2.90 13.14 3.19
N THR A 296 -2.43 12.10 3.89
CA THR A 296 -3.25 10.91 4.14
C THR A 296 -4.03 11.04 5.43
N SER A 297 -5.18 10.38 5.51
CA SER A 297 -5.94 10.17 6.75
C SER A 297 -6.01 8.69 7.04
N SER A 298 -5.84 8.29 8.30
CA SER A 298 -5.99 6.90 8.68
C SER A 298 -7.44 6.59 9.00
N SER A 299 -8.18 6.09 8.00
CA SER A 299 -9.59 5.71 8.12
C SER A 299 -10.03 4.78 6.99
N ILE A 300 -11.31 4.38 7.00
CA ILE A 300 -11.92 3.71 5.85
C ILE A 300 -12.06 4.69 4.66
N PRO A 301 -11.97 4.22 3.40
CA PRO A 301 -12.17 5.03 2.20
C PRO A 301 -13.44 5.88 2.18
N ILE A 302 -13.31 7.18 1.89
CA ILE A 302 -14.44 8.07 1.60
C ILE A 302 -14.20 8.77 0.26
N LEU A 303 -14.71 8.16 -0.80
CA LEU A 303 -14.50 8.65 -2.17
C LEU A 303 -14.95 10.10 -2.37
N GLY A 304 -14.06 10.93 -2.91
CA GLY A 304 -14.38 12.28 -3.40
C GLY A 304 -14.37 13.39 -2.34
N ASN A 305 -13.78 13.15 -1.16
CA ASN A 305 -13.64 14.16 -0.09
C ASN A 305 -12.33 14.98 -0.16
N ASN A 306 -11.49 14.72 -1.18
CA ASN A 306 -10.19 15.37 -1.39
C ASN A 306 -9.14 15.11 -0.30
N ILE A 307 -9.28 14.00 0.43
CA ILE A 307 -8.30 13.43 1.36
C ILE A 307 -8.04 11.99 0.88
N LEU A 308 -6.81 11.50 1.01
CA LEU A 308 -6.52 10.10 0.70
C LEU A 308 -6.62 9.28 1.98
N GLU A 309 -7.68 8.51 2.14
CA GLU A 309 -7.82 7.59 3.26
C GLU A 309 -7.01 6.31 3.04
N VAL A 310 -6.09 6.06 3.97
CA VAL A 310 -5.23 4.88 3.94
C VAL A 310 -5.46 4.01 5.17
N MET A 311 -5.53 2.70 4.94
CA MET A 311 -5.46 1.72 6.01
C MET A 311 -4.01 1.30 6.27
N PRO A 312 -3.64 0.99 7.52
CA PRO A 312 -2.29 0.49 7.80
C PRO A 312 -2.03 -0.87 7.11
N SER A 313 -0.81 -1.05 6.60
CA SER A 313 -0.38 -2.17 5.73
C SER A 313 -0.95 -2.16 4.31
N GLU A 314 -1.66 -1.11 3.91
CA GLU A 314 -2.21 -0.97 2.57
C GLU A 314 -1.15 -0.50 1.57
N THR A 315 -1.33 -0.85 0.29
CA THR A 315 -0.54 -0.31 -0.81
C THR A 315 -1.25 0.88 -1.46
N VAL A 316 -0.53 1.98 -1.64
CA VAL A 316 -0.95 3.13 -2.44
C VAL A 316 -0.20 3.08 -3.77
N THR A 317 -0.93 3.24 -4.87
CA THR A 317 -0.39 3.34 -6.22
C THR A 317 -0.51 4.78 -6.70
N VAL A 318 0.57 5.35 -7.21
CA VAL A 318 0.51 6.60 -7.97
C VAL A 318 0.50 6.28 -9.47
N THR A 319 -0.39 6.93 -10.20
CA THR A 319 -0.52 6.78 -11.66
C THR A 319 -0.29 8.12 -12.34
N TYR A 320 0.61 8.12 -13.32
CA TYR A 320 0.91 9.22 -14.22
C TYR A 320 0.64 8.78 -15.66
N HIS A 321 0.01 9.65 -16.46
CA HIS A 321 -0.17 9.42 -17.90
C HIS A 321 0.85 10.23 -18.68
N ASP A 322 1.91 9.55 -19.11
CA ASP A 322 2.94 10.05 -20.00
C ASP A 322 2.33 10.29 -21.39
N GLN A 323 2.33 11.55 -21.83
CA GLN A 323 1.66 11.94 -23.08
C GLN A 323 2.32 11.29 -24.30
N ILE A 324 3.64 11.14 -24.27
CA ILE A 324 4.43 10.53 -25.35
C ILE A 324 5.74 9.99 -24.79
N SER A 325 5.97 8.70 -24.96
CA SER A 325 7.23 8.07 -24.57
C SER A 325 8.36 8.34 -25.55
N ALA A 326 9.60 8.05 -25.14
CA ALA A 326 10.78 8.07 -26.02
C ALA A 326 10.66 7.16 -27.26
N GLY A 327 9.79 6.14 -27.21
CA GLY A 327 9.49 5.27 -28.35
C GLY A 327 8.33 5.78 -29.23
N GLY A 328 7.84 7.00 -29.01
CA GLY A 328 6.74 7.60 -29.78
C GLY A 328 5.34 7.07 -29.42
N LEU A 329 5.21 6.21 -28.41
CA LEU A 329 3.91 5.72 -27.97
C LEU A 329 3.17 6.79 -27.16
N MET A 330 1.92 7.05 -27.53
CA MET A 330 1.08 8.08 -26.91
C MET A 330 0.36 7.58 -25.65
N ASN A 331 0.08 8.49 -24.70
CA ASN A 331 -0.76 8.27 -23.51
C ASN A 331 -0.40 7.01 -22.72
N GLN A 332 0.88 6.80 -22.46
CA GLN A 332 1.40 5.65 -21.74
C GLN A 332 1.16 5.79 -20.23
N THR A 333 0.68 4.73 -19.59
CA THR A 333 0.50 4.72 -18.14
C THR A 333 1.82 4.39 -17.45
N ARG A 334 2.21 5.23 -16.49
CA ARG A 334 3.36 5.06 -15.60
C ARG A 334 2.87 4.94 -14.17
N THR A 335 3.45 4.04 -13.39
CA THR A 335 3.02 3.79 -12.01
C THR A 335 4.19 3.58 -11.08
N ASP A 336 4.00 3.98 -9.82
CA ASP A 336 4.84 3.57 -8.70
C ASP A 336 3.95 3.19 -7.50
N THR A 337 4.50 2.46 -6.54
CA THR A 337 3.76 1.93 -5.39
C THR A 337 4.49 2.18 -4.08
N LEU A 338 3.71 2.45 -3.03
CA LEU A 338 4.22 2.68 -1.68
C LEU A 338 3.35 1.93 -0.67
N GLN A 339 3.99 1.32 0.33
CA GLN A 339 3.32 0.60 1.40
C GLN A 339 3.14 1.50 2.64
N ILE A 340 1.94 1.53 3.20
CA ILE A 340 1.65 2.24 4.44
C ILE A 340 2.04 1.35 5.62
N TYR A 341 2.84 1.86 6.56
CA TYR A 341 3.25 1.07 7.71
C TYR A 341 2.05 0.66 8.59
N GLY A 342 2.09 -0.60 9.05
CA GLY A 342 1.13 -1.20 9.96
C GLY A 342 1.53 -1.13 11.46
N PRO A 343 0.56 -1.22 12.38
CA PRO A 343 0.86 -1.58 13.77
C PRO A 343 1.46 -3.00 13.86
N THR A 344 2.27 -3.26 14.90
CA THR A 344 2.74 -4.62 15.24
C THR A 344 2.25 -4.96 16.64
N ILE A 345 1.10 -5.63 16.69
CA ILE A 345 0.37 -5.90 17.93
C ILE A 345 0.79 -7.23 18.54
N THR A 346 1.13 -7.18 19.82
CA THR A 346 1.31 -8.35 20.69
C THR A 346 0.47 -8.19 21.94
N ILE A 347 0.15 -9.30 22.59
CA ILE A 347 -0.67 -9.33 23.79
C ILE A 347 0.00 -10.19 24.86
N ALA A 348 -0.07 -9.73 26.10
CA ALA A 348 0.35 -10.48 27.27
C ALA A 348 -0.80 -10.51 28.28
N LYS A 349 -0.89 -11.59 29.06
CA LYS A 349 -1.86 -11.70 30.13
C LYS A 349 -1.18 -12.28 31.36
N VAL A 350 -1.48 -11.66 32.50
CA VAL A 350 -0.99 -12.07 33.82
C VAL A 350 -2.15 -12.15 34.80
N VAL A 351 -1.92 -12.85 35.90
CA VAL A 351 -2.81 -12.94 37.07
C VAL A 351 -2.04 -12.48 38.31
N ASP A 352 -2.75 -11.88 39.27
CA ASP A 352 -2.18 -11.37 40.52
C ASP A 352 -1.80 -12.46 41.53
N VAL A 353 -2.39 -13.66 41.41
CA VAL A 353 -2.18 -14.78 42.34
C VAL A 353 -1.67 -16.04 41.62
N GLY A 354 -0.67 -16.71 42.20
CA GLY A 354 -0.17 -18.00 41.70
C GLY A 354 -0.99 -19.22 42.18
N SER A 355 -1.71 -19.08 43.30
CA SER A 355 -2.58 -20.13 43.87
C SER A 355 -3.75 -19.50 44.60
N ALA A 356 -4.92 -20.14 44.57
CA ALA A 356 -6.12 -19.63 45.23
C ALA A 356 -7.08 -20.75 45.64
N VAL A 357 -7.73 -20.58 46.80
CA VAL A 357 -8.82 -21.47 47.23
C VAL A 357 -10.05 -21.29 46.34
N SER A 358 -10.77 -22.38 46.10
CA SER A 358 -12.07 -22.30 45.44
C SER A 358 -12.99 -21.31 46.16
N GLY A 359 -13.54 -20.35 45.42
CA GLY A 359 -14.33 -19.23 45.93
C GLY A 359 -13.58 -17.91 46.10
N ALA A 360 -12.24 -17.91 46.07
CA ALA A 360 -11.43 -16.68 46.10
C ALA A 360 -11.55 -15.87 44.80
N THR A 361 -10.95 -14.67 44.77
CA THR A 361 -10.93 -13.80 43.59
C THR A 361 -9.52 -13.76 43.00
N ALA A 362 -9.43 -13.86 41.68
CA ALA A 362 -8.21 -13.63 40.90
C ALA A 362 -8.41 -12.40 39.98
N THR A 363 -7.42 -11.53 39.92
CA THR A 363 -7.38 -10.34 39.06
C THR A 363 -6.49 -10.62 37.85
N TYR A 364 -7.07 -10.57 36.67
CA TYR A 364 -6.36 -10.71 35.40
C TYR A 364 -6.07 -9.34 34.79
N THR A 365 -4.84 -9.15 34.30
CA THR A 365 -4.43 -7.98 33.52
C THR A 365 -4.01 -8.43 32.14
N ILE A 366 -4.68 -7.91 31.11
CA ILE A 366 -4.34 -8.08 29.70
C ILE A 366 -3.64 -6.80 29.24
N THR A 367 -2.43 -6.92 28.71
CA THR A 367 -1.66 -5.81 28.14
C THR A 367 -1.55 -6.02 26.64
N VAL A 368 -2.01 -5.04 25.86
CA VAL A 368 -1.83 -5.00 24.41
C VAL A 368 -0.71 -4.03 24.10
N THR A 369 0.29 -4.48 23.37
CA THR A 369 1.50 -3.71 23.03
C THR A 369 1.61 -3.54 21.53
N ASN A 370 1.81 -2.31 21.08
CA ASN A 370 2.10 -1.96 19.71
C ASN A 370 3.57 -1.55 19.55
N SER A 371 4.30 -2.35 18.81
CA SER A 371 5.72 -2.13 18.50
C SER A 371 5.96 -1.65 17.07
N GLY A 372 4.89 -1.44 16.30
CA GLY A 372 4.93 -0.92 14.93
C GLY A 372 4.74 0.60 14.88
N PRO A 373 5.03 1.23 13.74
CA PRO A 373 4.98 2.69 13.58
C PRO A 373 3.58 3.21 13.17
N GLY A 374 2.56 2.35 13.03
CA GLY A 374 1.15 2.75 12.87
C GLY A 374 0.33 2.50 14.14
N ASP A 375 -0.76 3.26 14.35
CA ASP A 375 -1.70 3.03 15.44
C ASP A 375 -2.49 1.72 15.23
N GLY A 376 -2.71 0.94 16.30
CA GLY A 376 -3.54 -0.27 16.24
C GLY A 376 -4.98 0.01 16.63
N TRP A 377 -5.95 -0.42 15.83
CA TRP A 377 -7.38 -0.21 16.10
C TRP A 377 -8.04 -1.49 16.57
N ILE A 378 -8.28 -1.60 17.87
CA ILE A 378 -8.93 -2.74 18.49
C ILE A 378 -10.44 -2.61 18.32
N SER A 379 -11.07 -3.68 17.83
CA SER A 379 -12.53 -3.84 17.81
C SER A 379 -13.04 -4.73 18.94
N ASN A 380 -12.26 -5.76 19.31
CA ASN A 380 -12.64 -6.69 20.37
C ASN A 380 -11.43 -7.18 21.19
N ILE A 381 -11.64 -7.34 22.49
CA ILE A 381 -10.81 -8.18 23.36
C ILE A 381 -11.69 -9.32 23.87
N THR A 382 -11.25 -10.55 23.70
CA THR A 382 -11.92 -11.74 24.24
C THR A 382 -11.06 -12.45 25.26
N ASP A 383 -11.71 -13.03 26.26
CA ASP A 383 -11.07 -13.82 27.31
C ASP A 383 -11.85 -15.11 27.56
N THR A 384 -11.17 -16.25 27.53
CA THR A 384 -11.76 -17.56 27.82
C THR A 384 -11.34 -18.00 29.21
N LEU A 385 -12.20 -17.73 30.20
CA LEU A 385 -11.98 -18.13 31.58
C LEU A 385 -11.80 -19.66 31.70
N PRO A 386 -10.96 -20.14 32.64
CA PRO A 386 -10.85 -21.57 32.91
C PRO A 386 -12.19 -22.17 33.35
N ASN A 387 -12.37 -23.48 33.14
CA ASN A 387 -13.57 -24.17 33.62
C ASN A 387 -13.71 -24.03 35.14
N GLY A 388 -14.92 -23.73 35.62
CA GLY A 388 -15.19 -23.47 37.04
C GLY A 388 -14.93 -22.03 37.49
N PHE A 389 -14.24 -21.21 36.70
CA PHE A 389 -14.07 -19.78 37.00
C PHE A 389 -15.30 -19.00 36.53
N THR A 390 -15.61 -17.88 37.19
CA THR A 390 -16.76 -17.04 36.83
C THR A 390 -16.39 -15.56 36.90
N TYR A 391 -16.69 -14.80 35.86
CA TYR A 391 -16.49 -13.35 35.83
C TYR A 391 -17.30 -12.65 36.93
N ILE A 392 -16.74 -11.61 37.56
CA ILE A 392 -17.44 -10.81 38.57
C ILE A 392 -18.07 -9.58 37.88
N THR A 393 -19.38 -9.37 37.93
CA THR A 393 -19.98 -8.22 37.22
C THR A 393 -19.57 -6.87 37.82
N GLY A 394 -19.31 -5.87 36.96
CA GLY A 394 -19.06 -4.47 37.34
C GLY A 394 -17.62 -4.15 37.75
N ASN A 395 -16.65 -4.99 37.38
CA ASN A 395 -15.27 -4.84 37.85
C ASN A 395 -14.23 -4.47 36.76
N THR A 396 -14.62 -4.45 35.49
CA THR A 396 -13.70 -4.13 34.38
C THR A 396 -13.11 -2.71 34.55
N SER A 397 -11.81 -2.56 34.29
CA SER A 397 -11.10 -1.27 34.31
C SER A 397 -9.94 -1.21 33.32
N GLY A 398 -9.33 -0.03 33.16
CA GLY A 398 -8.25 0.23 32.21
C GLY A 398 -8.80 0.77 30.89
N LEU A 399 -8.69 -0.01 29.81
CA LEU A 399 -9.11 0.35 28.45
C LEU A 399 -10.60 0.73 28.35
N THR A 400 -11.45 0.10 29.17
CA THR A 400 -12.87 0.40 29.29
C THR A 400 -13.35 0.13 30.72
N THR A 401 -14.53 0.62 31.07
CA THR A 401 -15.24 0.32 32.32
C THR A 401 -16.52 -0.50 32.09
N SER A 402 -16.88 -0.71 30.82
CA SER A 402 -18.04 -1.53 30.45
C SER A 402 -17.78 -3.01 30.76
N ASN A 403 -18.82 -3.70 31.22
CA ASN A 403 -18.77 -5.16 31.35
C ASN A 403 -18.68 -5.85 29.99
N PRO A 404 -18.04 -7.03 29.92
CA PRO A 404 -18.08 -7.85 28.72
C PRO A 404 -19.48 -8.39 28.47
N THR A 405 -19.75 -8.75 27.22
CA THR A 405 -20.80 -9.73 26.90
C THR A 405 -20.31 -11.10 27.33
N ILE A 406 -21.10 -11.81 28.15
CA ILE A 406 -20.74 -13.09 28.75
C ILE A 406 -21.46 -14.22 28.01
N ASN A 407 -20.69 -15.15 27.43
CA ASN A 407 -21.22 -16.39 26.86
C ASN A 407 -20.47 -17.59 27.47
N GLY A 408 -20.98 -18.09 28.60
CA GLY A 408 -20.29 -19.11 29.39
C GLY A 408 -18.93 -18.61 29.89
N GLN A 409 -17.87 -19.34 29.55
CA GLN A 409 -16.49 -18.99 29.91
C GLN A 409 -15.92 -17.85 29.05
N ASN A 410 -16.53 -17.53 27.90
CA ASN A 410 -16.03 -16.51 26.99
C ASN A 410 -16.59 -15.12 27.35
N GLN A 411 -15.68 -14.19 27.65
CA GLN A 411 -15.94 -12.79 27.96
C GLN A 411 -15.51 -11.95 26.77
N THR A 412 -16.40 -11.14 26.19
CA THR A 412 -16.10 -10.30 25.03
C THR A 412 -16.33 -8.83 25.34
N TRP A 413 -15.27 -8.02 25.30
CA TRP A 413 -15.35 -6.57 25.30
C TRP A 413 -15.27 -6.06 23.87
N SER A 414 -16.34 -5.46 23.39
CA SER A 414 -16.38 -4.81 22.07
C SER A 414 -16.34 -3.30 22.22
N GLY A 415 -15.62 -2.63 21.32
CA GLY A 415 -15.49 -1.17 21.33
C GLY A 415 -14.59 -0.70 20.19
N SER A 416 -14.36 0.60 20.13
CA SER A 416 -13.41 1.20 19.19
C SER A 416 -12.29 1.84 20.01
N TRP A 417 -11.14 1.16 20.09
CA TRP A 417 -10.01 1.63 20.87
C TRP A 417 -8.73 1.69 20.05
N THR A 418 -7.84 2.61 20.45
CA THR A 418 -6.54 2.78 19.81
C THR A 418 -5.42 2.32 20.73
N VAL A 419 -4.51 1.50 20.21
CA VAL A 419 -3.19 1.25 20.81
C VAL A 419 -2.19 2.15 20.09
N PRO A 420 -1.63 3.17 20.77
CA PRO A 420 -0.74 4.12 20.13
C PRO A 420 0.44 3.44 19.42
N LYS A 421 0.94 4.04 18.35
CA LYS A 421 2.16 3.59 17.68
C LYS A 421 3.39 3.65 18.60
N LYS A 422 4.44 2.93 18.21
CA LYS A 422 5.76 3.06 18.81
C LYS A 422 6.36 4.44 18.51
N VAL A 423 6.91 5.10 19.53
CA VAL A 423 7.61 6.39 19.40
C VAL A 423 9.06 6.23 19.85
N GLY A 424 10.00 6.32 18.91
CA GLY A 424 11.41 6.03 19.16
C GLY A 424 11.62 4.58 19.59
N ILE A 425 12.03 4.37 20.84
CA ILE A 425 12.20 3.03 21.44
C ILE A 425 11.02 2.60 22.31
N VAL A 426 10.05 3.48 22.54
CA VAL A 426 8.93 3.25 23.46
C VAL A 426 7.73 2.69 22.69
N ASN A 427 7.30 1.48 23.02
CA ASN A 427 6.09 0.88 22.46
C ASN A 427 4.84 1.57 23.02
N GLY A 428 3.77 1.63 22.23
CA GLY A 428 2.47 2.01 22.75
C GLY A 428 1.82 0.83 23.47
N THR A 429 1.12 1.10 24.58
CA THR A 429 0.50 0.05 25.39
C THR A 429 -0.86 0.49 25.90
N VAL A 430 -1.81 -0.44 25.94
CA VAL A 430 -3.07 -0.31 26.68
C VAL A 430 -3.31 -1.54 27.53
N THR A 431 -4.05 -1.39 28.63
CA THR A 431 -4.32 -2.49 29.57
C THR A 431 -5.81 -2.64 29.83
N LEU A 432 -6.30 -3.87 29.80
CA LEU A 432 -7.65 -4.24 30.26
C LEU A 432 -7.52 -5.11 31.52
N ILE A 433 -8.19 -4.74 32.59
CA ILE A 433 -8.11 -5.42 33.88
C ILE A 433 -9.50 -5.89 34.28
N PHE A 434 -9.61 -7.13 34.72
CA PHE A 434 -10.83 -7.67 35.29
C PHE A 434 -10.57 -8.77 36.32
N LYS A 435 -11.60 -9.12 37.08
CA LYS A 435 -11.59 -10.09 38.19
C LYS A 435 -12.56 -11.23 37.90
N ALA A 436 -12.18 -12.42 38.33
CA ALA A 436 -13.00 -13.61 38.29
C ALA A 436 -12.94 -14.35 39.63
N LYS A 437 -14.04 -15.01 39.99
CA LYS A 437 -14.09 -15.96 41.09
C LYS A 437 -13.44 -17.27 40.66
N VAL A 438 -12.50 -17.75 41.46
CA VAL A 438 -11.81 -19.03 41.29
C VAL A 438 -12.77 -20.15 41.66
N GLY A 439 -12.81 -21.21 40.87
CA GLY A 439 -13.61 -22.40 41.16
C GLY A 439 -13.08 -23.63 40.43
N GLY A 440 -13.65 -24.78 40.75
CA GLY A 440 -13.22 -26.08 40.22
C GLY A 440 -12.42 -26.93 41.23
N PRO A 441 -11.98 -28.13 40.81
CA PRO A 441 -11.23 -29.07 41.63
C PRO A 441 -9.76 -28.65 41.80
N ASN A 442 -8.99 -29.43 42.56
CA ASN A 442 -7.56 -29.21 42.79
C ASN A 442 -6.75 -29.41 41.50
N THR A 443 -6.53 -28.34 40.72
CA THR A 443 -5.83 -28.37 39.42
C THR A 443 -5.19 -27.03 39.07
N THR A 444 -4.26 -27.01 38.11
CA THR A 444 -3.74 -25.74 37.55
C THR A 444 -4.64 -25.29 36.40
N ALA A 445 -5.24 -24.12 36.58
CA ALA A 445 -6.11 -23.48 35.60
C ALA A 445 -5.34 -22.45 34.78
N TYR A 446 -5.43 -22.52 33.46
CA TYR A 446 -4.83 -21.54 32.53
C TYR A 446 -5.93 -20.73 31.86
N ASN A 447 -5.61 -19.48 31.51
CA ASN A 447 -6.54 -18.58 30.85
C ASN A 447 -5.94 -18.08 29.53
N THR A 448 -6.79 -17.82 28.54
CA THR A 448 -6.43 -17.36 27.20
C THR A 448 -7.17 -16.07 26.85
N ALA A 449 -6.43 -15.04 26.47
CA ALA A 449 -6.95 -13.80 25.89
C ALA A 449 -6.58 -13.65 24.42
N THR A 450 -7.46 -13.02 23.65
CA THR A 450 -7.28 -12.69 22.23
C THR A 450 -7.70 -11.24 21.97
N VAL A 451 -6.98 -10.54 21.09
CA VAL A 451 -7.31 -9.18 20.63
C VAL A 451 -7.46 -9.17 19.11
N SER A 452 -8.52 -8.55 18.60
CA SER A 452 -8.77 -8.39 17.17
C SER A 452 -9.10 -6.94 16.82
N GLY A 453 -8.85 -6.58 15.57
CA GLY A 453 -8.92 -5.21 15.08
C GLY A 453 -9.03 -5.13 13.56
N ALA A 454 -9.16 -3.92 13.05
CA ALA A 454 -9.34 -3.68 11.61
C ALA A 454 -8.02 -3.69 10.82
N ASN A 455 -6.90 -3.38 11.47
CA ASN A 455 -5.64 -3.05 10.81
C ASN A 455 -4.42 -3.84 11.34
N PHE A 456 -4.67 -4.97 12.00
CA PHE A 456 -3.63 -5.93 12.40
C PHE A 456 -4.20 -7.36 12.43
N THR A 457 -3.32 -8.34 12.29
CA THR A 457 -3.68 -9.75 12.47
C THR A 457 -4.02 -10.02 13.94
N THR A 458 -5.16 -10.68 14.17
CA THR A 458 -5.60 -11.12 15.50
C THR A 458 -4.46 -11.75 16.30
N ALA A 459 -4.21 -11.25 17.51
CA ALA A 459 -3.15 -11.72 18.40
C ALA A 459 -3.75 -12.46 19.60
N THR A 460 -3.14 -13.56 20.00
CA THR A 460 -3.58 -14.38 21.14
C THR A 460 -2.42 -14.64 22.09
N THR A 461 -2.74 -14.77 23.37
CA THR A 461 -1.77 -15.11 24.42
C THR A 461 -1.47 -16.61 24.51
N GLY A 462 -2.34 -17.46 23.96
CA GLY A 462 -2.35 -18.89 24.28
C GLY A 462 -2.63 -19.16 25.77
N HIS A 463 -2.31 -20.36 26.24
CA HIS A 463 -2.45 -20.71 27.66
C HIS A 463 -1.43 -19.95 28.51
N THR A 464 -1.88 -18.98 29.31
CA THR A 464 -1.04 -18.21 30.23
C THR A 464 -1.76 -17.95 31.56
N ALA A 465 -1.17 -17.10 32.42
CA ALA A 465 -1.72 -16.65 33.69
C ALA A 465 -2.23 -17.82 34.58
N PRO A 466 -1.35 -18.78 34.93
CA PRO A 466 -1.74 -19.98 35.66
C PRO A 466 -2.18 -19.66 37.08
N VAL A 467 -3.27 -20.30 37.52
CA VAL A 467 -3.74 -20.29 38.91
C VAL A 467 -3.85 -21.73 39.39
N VAL A 468 -3.09 -22.07 40.43
CA VAL A 468 -3.25 -23.36 41.13
C VAL A 468 -4.48 -23.27 42.02
N VAL A 469 -5.54 -23.97 41.65
CA VAL A 469 -6.78 -24.03 42.42
C VAL A 469 -6.60 -25.02 43.55
N THR A 470 -6.78 -24.59 44.80
CA THR A 470 -6.80 -25.47 45.96
C THR A 470 -8.25 -25.69 46.42
N ALA A 471 -8.67 -26.94 46.50
CA ALA A 471 -10.02 -27.33 46.92
C ALA A 471 -9.96 -28.44 47.98
N PRO A 472 -10.99 -28.57 48.85
CA PRO A 472 -11.10 -29.71 49.74
C PRO A 472 -11.32 -31.01 48.96
N GLN A 473 -10.78 -32.11 49.47
CA GLN A 473 -10.99 -33.45 48.92
C GLN A 473 -11.08 -34.45 50.07
N ILE A 474 -12.30 -34.85 50.42
CA ILE A 474 -12.54 -35.81 51.51
C ILE A 474 -12.47 -37.24 50.98
N THR A 475 -11.73 -38.09 51.68
CA THR A 475 -11.70 -39.55 51.50
C THR A 475 -12.26 -40.22 52.74
N LEU A 476 -12.95 -41.35 52.54
CA LEU A 476 -13.53 -42.16 53.61
C LEU A 476 -13.02 -43.60 53.49
N THR A 477 -12.64 -44.19 54.61
CA THR A 477 -12.34 -45.62 54.72
C THR A 477 -13.22 -46.23 55.80
N LYS A 478 -14.06 -47.21 55.44
CA LYS A 478 -14.96 -47.88 56.38
C LYS A 478 -14.48 -49.29 56.68
N THR A 479 -14.32 -49.62 57.95
CA THR A 479 -13.89 -50.94 58.44
C THR A 479 -14.87 -51.48 59.48
N THR A 480 -14.83 -52.79 59.72
CA THR A 480 -15.59 -53.45 60.78
C THR A 480 -14.64 -54.05 61.82
N SER A 481 -15.12 -54.22 63.05
CA SER A 481 -14.40 -54.94 64.10
C SER A 481 -14.09 -56.40 63.75
N THR A 482 -14.94 -57.02 62.93
CA THR A 482 -14.87 -58.44 62.53
C THR A 482 -15.47 -58.63 61.13
N ALA A 483 -14.91 -59.54 60.33
CA ALA A 483 -15.43 -59.85 58.99
C ALA A 483 -16.64 -60.80 59.01
N THR A 484 -16.77 -61.62 60.06
CA THR A 484 -17.86 -62.60 60.23
C THR A 484 -18.32 -62.61 61.68
N VAL A 485 -19.63 -62.68 61.89
CA VAL A 485 -20.24 -62.81 63.22
C VAL A 485 -21.44 -63.77 63.15
N LEU A 486 -21.83 -64.35 64.29
CA LEU A 486 -23.07 -65.12 64.40
C LEU A 486 -24.27 -64.15 64.56
N PRO A 487 -25.50 -64.59 64.21
CA PRO A 487 -26.72 -63.87 64.59
C PRO A 487 -26.75 -63.56 66.09
N GLY A 488 -27.16 -62.34 66.44
CA GLY A 488 -27.16 -61.79 67.79
C GLY A 488 -25.85 -61.13 68.23
N ALA A 489 -24.73 -61.33 67.51
CA ALA A 489 -23.47 -60.67 67.84
C ALA A 489 -23.38 -59.26 67.25
N THR A 490 -22.55 -58.42 67.87
CA THR A 490 -22.39 -57.02 67.49
C THR A 490 -21.21 -56.79 66.56
N ILE A 491 -21.39 -55.90 65.59
CA ILE A 491 -20.34 -55.38 64.71
C ILE A 491 -20.20 -53.89 64.99
N THR A 492 -18.97 -53.45 65.30
CA THR A 492 -18.65 -52.02 65.32
C THR A 492 -18.11 -51.61 63.96
N TYR A 493 -18.73 -50.61 63.36
CA TYR A 493 -18.24 -49.92 62.17
C TYR A 493 -17.37 -48.74 62.58
N THR A 494 -16.27 -48.55 61.87
CA THR A 494 -15.39 -47.39 61.99
C THR A 494 -15.26 -46.76 60.62
N VAL A 495 -15.61 -45.49 60.48
CA VAL A 495 -15.36 -44.70 59.28
C VAL A 495 -14.27 -43.69 59.60
N ARG A 496 -13.12 -43.82 58.94
CA ARG A 496 -12.03 -42.85 58.99
C ARG A 496 -12.21 -41.87 57.85
N TYR A 497 -12.27 -40.58 58.16
CA TYR A 497 -12.34 -39.51 57.17
C TYR A 497 -11.04 -38.73 57.15
N GLN A 498 -10.60 -38.29 55.97
CA GLN A 498 -9.41 -37.47 55.81
C GLN A 498 -9.61 -36.49 54.65
N ASN A 499 -9.31 -35.21 54.87
CA ASN A 499 -9.18 -34.22 53.83
C ASN A 499 -7.77 -34.28 53.24
N ILE A 500 -7.66 -34.88 52.06
CA ILE A 500 -6.41 -34.91 51.30
C ILE A 500 -6.25 -33.71 50.37
N GLY A 501 -7.22 -32.79 50.36
CA GLY A 501 -7.22 -31.57 49.58
C GLY A 501 -6.47 -30.41 50.25
N GLY A 502 -6.01 -29.47 49.44
CA GLY A 502 -5.23 -28.30 49.89
C GLY A 502 -6.06 -27.15 50.49
N ALA A 503 -7.37 -27.32 50.61
CA ALA A 503 -8.25 -26.33 51.25
C ALA A 503 -9.15 -27.00 52.30
N ALA A 504 -9.58 -26.24 53.31
CA ALA A 504 -10.49 -26.74 54.34
C ALA A 504 -11.87 -27.08 53.74
N ALA A 505 -12.46 -28.18 54.19
CA ALA A 505 -13.83 -28.54 53.89
C ALA A 505 -14.75 -27.97 54.98
N SER A 506 -15.77 -27.21 54.57
CA SER A 506 -16.76 -26.66 55.51
C SER A 506 -18.03 -27.49 55.53
N VAL A 507 -18.64 -27.65 56.70
CA VAL A 507 -19.93 -28.32 56.89
C VAL A 507 -19.92 -29.78 56.39
N VAL A 508 -18.85 -30.51 56.71
CA VAL A 508 -18.72 -31.94 56.40
C VAL A 508 -19.74 -32.73 57.20
N GLN A 509 -20.51 -33.57 56.50
CA GLN A 509 -21.44 -34.52 57.09
C GLN A 509 -21.16 -35.91 56.52
N ILE A 510 -21.10 -36.91 57.40
CA ILE A 510 -20.99 -38.33 57.02
C ILE A 510 -22.34 -38.97 57.32
N THR A 511 -22.91 -39.64 56.32
CA THR A 511 -24.16 -40.39 56.48
C THR A 511 -23.93 -41.84 56.11
N ASP A 512 -24.42 -42.73 56.98
CA ASP A 512 -24.25 -44.16 56.85
C ASP A 512 -25.60 -44.87 57.03
N SER A 513 -25.95 -45.76 56.11
CA SER A 513 -27.19 -46.53 56.18
C SER A 513 -26.99 -47.84 56.92
N ILE A 514 -27.91 -48.14 57.85
CA ILE A 514 -27.89 -49.41 58.57
C ILE A 514 -28.16 -50.56 57.59
N PRO A 515 -27.29 -51.58 57.49
CA PRO A 515 -27.49 -52.69 56.58
C PRO A 515 -28.77 -53.49 56.89
N THR A 516 -29.42 -54.01 55.84
CA THR A 516 -30.53 -54.96 56.01
C THR A 516 -30.07 -56.19 56.80
N GLY A 517 -30.87 -56.62 57.77
CA GLY A 517 -30.50 -57.74 58.66
C GLY A 517 -29.61 -57.34 59.84
N ALA A 518 -29.34 -56.05 60.02
CA ALA A 518 -28.73 -55.51 61.23
C ALA A 518 -29.68 -54.56 61.97
N ILE A 519 -29.56 -54.50 63.30
CA ILE A 519 -30.27 -53.56 64.17
C ILE A 519 -29.24 -52.64 64.81
N TYR A 520 -29.48 -51.33 64.76
CA TYR A 520 -28.61 -50.36 65.43
C TYR A 520 -28.57 -50.58 66.95
N SER A 521 -27.37 -50.56 67.53
CA SER A 521 -27.18 -50.59 68.97
C SER A 521 -27.32 -49.18 69.54
N VAL A 522 -28.37 -48.96 70.32
CA VAL A 522 -28.70 -47.65 70.94
C VAL A 522 -27.51 -47.11 71.75
N ASN A 523 -27.27 -45.81 71.66
CA ASN A 523 -26.18 -45.05 72.29
C ASN A 523 -24.77 -45.54 71.90
N SER A 524 -24.58 -46.00 70.66
CA SER A 524 -23.29 -46.48 70.17
C SER A 524 -22.53 -45.47 69.30
N LEU A 525 -23.10 -44.29 69.02
CA LEU A 525 -22.44 -43.25 68.23
C LEU A 525 -21.23 -42.70 68.96
N LYS A 526 -20.09 -42.61 68.25
CA LYS A 526 -18.87 -41.97 68.76
C LYS A 526 -18.17 -41.17 67.68
N ILE A 527 -17.55 -40.06 68.08
CA ILE A 527 -16.70 -39.22 67.22
C ILE A 527 -15.33 -39.07 67.88
N GLY A 528 -14.26 -39.16 67.10
CA GLY A 528 -12.89 -38.97 67.58
C GLY A 528 -12.02 -38.21 66.57
N GLY A 529 -10.99 -37.53 67.08
CA GLY A 529 -9.97 -36.89 66.25
C GLY A 529 -9.02 -37.89 65.58
N ALA A 530 -8.03 -37.38 64.86
CA ALA A 530 -7.14 -38.15 63.99
C ALA A 530 -6.48 -39.41 64.61
N ALA A 531 -6.04 -39.32 65.87
CA ALA A 531 -5.38 -40.43 66.59
C ALA A 531 -6.35 -41.31 67.41
N ALA A 532 -7.65 -41.06 67.37
CA ALA A 532 -8.62 -41.80 68.16
C ALA A 532 -8.88 -43.20 67.58
N THR A 533 -9.28 -44.12 68.46
CA THR A 533 -9.92 -45.40 68.11
C THR A 533 -11.36 -45.39 68.61
N CYS A 534 -12.22 -46.31 68.17
CA CYS A 534 -13.59 -46.37 68.73
C CYS A 534 -13.63 -46.61 70.25
N ALA A 535 -12.54 -47.09 70.86
CA ALA A 535 -12.41 -47.21 72.30
C ALA A 535 -12.18 -45.84 72.98
N THR A 536 -11.45 -44.93 72.34
CA THR A 536 -11.06 -43.62 72.88
C THR A 536 -11.90 -42.45 72.35
N ALA A 537 -12.72 -42.68 71.32
CA ALA A 537 -13.64 -41.70 70.76
C ALA A 537 -14.75 -41.32 71.76
N THR A 538 -15.19 -40.07 71.71
CA THR A 538 -16.21 -39.50 72.60
C THR A 538 -17.59 -40.00 72.20
N ALA A 539 -18.35 -40.53 73.15
CA ALA A 539 -19.72 -40.96 72.94
C ALA A 539 -20.66 -39.78 72.68
N LYS A 540 -21.61 -39.99 71.78
CA LYS A 540 -22.67 -39.05 71.39
C LYS A 540 -24.04 -39.68 71.65
N THR A 541 -25.08 -38.87 71.73
CA THR A 541 -26.46 -39.32 71.88
C THR A 541 -27.02 -39.72 70.51
N ASP A 542 -28.11 -40.49 70.53
CA ASP A 542 -28.82 -40.85 69.30
C ASP A 542 -29.82 -39.77 68.86
N ALA A 543 -30.05 -38.75 69.69
CA ALA A 543 -31.11 -37.76 69.51
C ALA A 543 -30.66 -36.61 68.59
N VAL A 544 -31.64 -35.94 67.97
CA VAL A 544 -31.40 -34.68 67.26
C VAL A 544 -31.28 -33.55 68.31
N ASP A 545 -30.14 -33.46 68.99
CA ASP A 545 -29.90 -32.51 70.09
C ASP A 545 -28.72 -31.55 69.82
N GLY A 546 -28.02 -31.73 68.71
CA GLY A 546 -26.91 -30.89 68.28
C GLY A 546 -25.55 -31.33 68.81
N ASP A 547 -25.42 -32.51 69.40
CA ASP A 547 -24.15 -33.03 69.90
C ASP A 547 -23.21 -33.61 68.83
N GLU A 548 -23.50 -33.38 67.54
CA GLU A 548 -22.75 -33.77 66.34
C GLU A 548 -23.05 -35.17 65.78
N ALA A 549 -23.86 -36.00 66.43
CA ALA A 549 -24.31 -37.27 65.86
C ALA A 549 -25.82 -37.49 66.09
N GLU A 550 -26.49 -38.22 65.20
CA GLU A 550 -27.90 -38.57 65.39
C GLU A 550 -28.27 -39.85 64.61
N LEU A 551 -29.27 -40.57 65.13
CA LEU A 551 -29.96 -41.62 64.39
C LEU A 551 -31.25 -41.04 63.79
N SER A 552 -31.35 -41.04 62.46
CA SER A 552 -32.51 -40.55 61.72
C SER A 552 -33.09 -41.65 60.84
N GLY A 553 -34.14 -42.31 61.35
CA GLY A 553 -34.73 -43.49 60.70
C GLY A 553 -33.75 -44.66 60.63
N SER A 554 -33.40 -45.10 59.42
CA SER A 554 -32.38 -46.14 59.19
C SER A 554 -30.99 -45.58 58.87
N ASN A 555 -30.78 -44.27 59.01
CA ASN A 555 -29.52 -43.61 58.70
C ASN A 555 -28.87 -43.06 59.97
N ILE A 556 -27.56 -43.20 60.05
CA ILE A 556 -26.69 -42.63 61.06
C ILE A 556 -26.02 -41.40 60.43
N ILE A 557 -26.11 -40.26 61.11
CA ILE A 557 -25.60 -38.99 60.60
C ILE A 557 -24.58 -38.44 61.58
N PHE A 558 -23.38 -38.12 61.10
CA PHE A 558 -22.34 -37.42 61.83
C PHE A 558 -22.08 -36.04 61.20
N LYS A 559 -22.27 -34.97 61.97
CA LYS A 559 -22.08 -33.57 61.57
C LYS A 559 -20.68 -33.12 62.00
N ILE A 560 -19.67 -33.46 61.20
CA ILE A 560 -18.24 -33.22 61.49
C ILE A 560 -17.89 -31.73 61.53
N GLY A 561 -18.58 -30.91 60.74
CA GLY A 561 -18.32 -29.46 60.68
C GLY A 561 -17.11 -29.14 59.80
N ASN A 562 -16.17 -28.33 60.28
CA ASN A 562 -15.02 -27.90 59.47
C ASN A 562 -13.86 -28.90 59.61
N VAL A 563 -13.37 -29.40 58.48
CA VAL A 563 -12.19 -30.27 58.40
C VAL A 563 -11.07 -29.47 57.74
N SER A 564 -9.92 -29.32 58.41
CA SER A 564 -8.83 -28.48 57.93
C SER A 564 -8.19 -29.02 56.63
N ALA A 565 -7.38 -28.22 55.95
CA ALA A 565 -6.65 -28.68 54.77
C ALA A 565 -5.60 -29.74 55.16
N ASN A 566 -5.26 -30.64 54.23
CA ASN A 566 -4.27 -31.69 54.44
C ASN A 566 -2.96 -31.11 55.00
N ASP A 567 -2.55 -31.56 56.19
CA ASP A 567 -1.32 -31.12 56.84
C ASP A 567 -0.10 -31.99 56.47
N SER A 568 -0.32 -33.05 55.67
CA SER A 568 0.66 -34.05 55.24
C SER A 568 1.25 -34.90 56.38
N VAL A 569 0.63 -34.90 57.57
CA VAL A 569 1.06 -35.67 58.74
C VAL A 569 -0.03 -36.68 59.12
N PRO A 570 0.17 -37.99 58.86
CA PRO A 570 -0.84 -39.00 59.11
C PRO A 570 -1.22 -39.17 60.59
N ASN A 571 -2.50 -39.45 60.82
CA ASN A 571 -3.19 -39.56 62.10
C ASN A 571 -2.95 -38.37 63.03
N SER A 572 -2.92 -37.14 62.49
CA SER A 572 -2.71 -35.91 63.24
C SER A 572 -3.65 -34.78 62.80
N GLY A 573 -3.59 -33.64 63.48
CA GLY A 573 -4.33 -32.45 63.04
C GLY A 573 -5.87 -32.55 63.13
N THR A 574 -6.52 -31.63 62.42
CA THR A 574 -7.99 -31.52 62.30
C THR A 574 -8.46 -31.73 60.86
N ASP A 575 -7.58 -32.18 59.97
CA ASP A 575 -7.87 -32.61 58.60
C ASP A 575 -8.36 -34.05 58.53
N GLU A 576 -8.28 -34.82 59.62
CA GLU A 576 -8.78 -36.20 59.68
C GLU A 576 -9.34 -36.61 61.05
N GLY A 577 -10.08 -37.72 61.06
CA GLY A 577 -10.69 -38.28 62.27
C GLY A 577 -11.47 -39.56 62.02
N ILE A 578 -12.19 -40.02 63.04
CA ILE A 578 -13.03 -41.21 62.97
C ILE A 578 -14.45 -40.95 63.47
N VAL A 579 -15.39 -41.70 62.92
CA VAL A 579 -16.72 -41.90 63.50
C VAL A 579 -17.00 -43.38 63.65
N CYS A 580 -17.71 -43.75 64.71
CA CYS A 580 -18.02 -45.14 65.02
C CYS A 580 -19.49 -45.32 65.40
N PHE A 581 -20.01 -46.49 65.09
CA PHE A 581 -21.31 -46.96 65.57
C PHE A 581 -21.33 -48.49 65.61
N THR A 582 -22.24 -49.06 66.39
CA THR A 582 -22.40 -50.51 66.54
C THR A 582 -23.78 -50.95 66.09
N VAL A 583 -23.83 -52.12 65.45
CA VAL A 583 -25.08 -52.82 65.12
C VAL A 583 -25.03 -54.25 65.65
N SER A 584 -26.18 -54.87 65.90
CA SER A 584 -26.31 -56.31 66.12
C SER A 584 -26.87 -56.98 64.86
N VAL A 585 -26.35 -58.14 64.49
CA VAL A 585 -26.88 -58.93 63.36
C VAL A 585 -28.11 -59.72 63.82
N ASN A 586 -29.16 -59.75 63.00
CA ASN A 586 -30.39 -60.51 63.27
C ASN A 586 -30.25 -62.01 62.97
#